data_AF-J0U3Z1-F1
#
_entry.id   AF-J0U3Z1-F1
#
_cell.length_a   1.000
_cell.length_b   1.000
_cell.length_c   1.000
_cell.angle_alpha   90.00
_cell.angle_beta   90.00
_cell.angle_gamma   90.00
#
_symmetry.space_group_name_H-M   'P 1'
#
loop_
_entity.id
_entity.type
_entity.pdbx_description
1 polymer ?
#
loop_
_entity_poly.entity_id
_entity_poly.type
_entity_poly.pdbx_seq_one_letter_code
_entity_poly.pdbx_strand_id
1 'polypeptide(L)'
;MKQTAREKRLARQAPLPVTPGSLGLDATLYADAVRYLFDRPVPGKKEQEWYWDNDGPDFQATPLQWTHIQTVLFANAGTDLAPYSDEQVGMGLTHVMSNNAGDIPAMVLDPSVPLADAMRMMQAFPRLWSECFAPRMAHVQAAIGSGSDRLHFACYMWFDVWPTFWNVKEVPEWRDAMWAVFCHMLEVPCREVQVSALHGIGHEGRYLQRPRELQERVELFIRSVPAHDEELKNYARAAALGMVQ
;
A
#
# COMPACT_ATOMS: atom_id res chain seq x y z
N MET A 1 29.37 7.51 15.51
CA MET A 1 29.01 6.12 15.90
C MET A 1 29.41 5.17 14.77
N LYS A 2 30.03 4.01 15.07
CA LYS A 2 30.40 3.02 14.04
C LYS A 2 29.23 2.05 13.83
N GLN A 3 28.74 1.96 12.60
CA GLN A 3 27.67 1.03 12.21
C GLN A 3 28.05 -0.43 12.47
N THR A 4 27.08 -1.22 12.93
CA THR A 4 27.24 -2.65 13.25
C THR A 4 27.39 -3.50 11.99
N ALA A 5 27.94 -4.72 12.12
CA ALA A 5 28.12 -5.63 10.99
C ALA A 5 26.79 -6.06 10.33
N ARG A 6 25.69 -6.05 11.11
CA ARG A 6 24.32 -6.30 10.64
C ARG A 6 23.79 -5.13 9.81
N GLU A 7 24.00 -3.88 10.26
CA GLU A 7 23.67 -2.66 9.50
C GLU A 7 24.43 -2.58 8.18
N LYS A 8 25.71 -2.93 8.17
CA LYS A 8 26.52 -2.97 6.93
C LYS A 8 26.07 -4.06 5.94
N ARG A 9 25.52 -5.17 6.45
CA ARG A 9 25.00 -6.27 5.61
C ARG A 9 23.62 -5.92 5.03
N LEU A 10 22.76 -5.28 5.82
CA LEU A 10 21.48 -4.71 5.37
C LEU A 10 21.70 -3.60 4.33
N ALA A 11 22.66 -2.70 4.55
CA ALA A 11 22.99 -1.63 3.60
C ALA A 11 23.61 -2.15 2.28
N ARG A 12 24.33 -3.29 2.30
CA ARG A 12 24.86 -3.96 1.10
C ARG A 12 23.82 -4.76 0.31
N GLN A 13 22.68 -5.07 0.94
CA GLN A 13 21.54 -5.76 0.33
C GLN A 13 20.37 -4.80 0.04
N ALA A 14 20.53 -3.52 0.36
CA ALA A 14 19.54 -2.50 0.03
C ALA A 14 19.41 -2.44 -1.50
N PRO A 15 18.20 -2.62 -2.05
CA PRO A 15 17.94 -2.38 -3.46
C PRO A 15 18.48 -1.01 -3.86
N LEU A 16 18.95 -0.89 -5.11
CA LEU A 16 19.33 0.42 -5.65
C LEU A 16 18.19 1.43 -5.43
N PRO A 17 18.49 2.70 -5.14
CA PRO A 17 17.46 3.71 -4.97
C PRO A 17 16.56 3.76 -6.22
N VAL A 18 15.27 3.50 -6.03
CA VAL A 18 14.28 3.65 -7.09
C VAL A 18 14.06 5.14 -7.27
N THR A 19 14.47 5.67 -8.40
CA THR A 19 14.33 7.09 -8.77
C THR A 19 13.56 7.21 -10.08
N PRO A 20 12.97 8.38 -10.41
CA PRO A 20 12.31 8.58 -11.70
C PRO A 20 13.22 8.19 -12.87
N GLY A 21 14.46 8.69 -12.88
CA GLY A 21 15.43 8.38 -13.94
C GLY A 21 15.78 6.89 -14.05
N SER A 22 15.75 6.13 -12.95
CA SER A 22 16.02 4.67 -13.00
C SER A 22 14.95 3.87 -13.74
N LEU A 23 13.76 4.45 -13.93
CA LEU A 23 12.65 3.85 -14.67
C LEU A 23 12.41 4.51 -16.04
N GLY A 24 13.21 5.51 -16.41
CA GLY A 24 12.96 6.32 -17.61
C GLY A 24 11.79 7.30 -17.44
N LEU A 25 11.39 7.59 -16.20
CA LEU A 25 10.38 8.59 -15.86
C LEU A 25 11.05 9.97 -15.71
N ASP A 26 10.47 10.99 -16.34
CA ASP A 26 10.91 12.37 -16.17
C ASP A 26 10.71 12.82 -14.71
N ALA A 27 11.74 13.45 -14.13
CA ALA A 27 11.70 13.87 -12.73
C ALA A 27 10.69 14.99 -12.47
N THR A 28 10.44 15.86 -13.46
CA THR A 28 9.44 16.93 -13.36
C THR A 28 8.04 16.32 -13.42
N LEU A 29 7.79 15.40 -14.35
CA LEU A 29 6.53 14.66 -14.42
C LEU A 29 6.21 13.95 -13.11
N TYR A 30 7.22 13.29 -12.50
CA TYR A 30 7.04 12.67 -11.19
C TYR A 30 6.69 13.69 -10.10
N ALA A 31 7.45 14.79 -10.00
CA ALA A 31 7.18 15.85 -9.02
C ALA A 31 5.79 16.46 -9.20
N ASP A 32 5.35 16.65 -10.45
CA ASP A 32 4.03 17.16 -10.79
C ASP A 32 2.93 16.18 -10.40
N ALA A 33 3.14 14.87 -10.59
CA ALA A 33 2.22 13.83 -10.15
C ALA A 33 2.10 13.81 -8.61
N VAL A 34 3.21 13.91 -7.87
CA VAL A 34 3.18 13.98 -6.40
C VAL A 34 2.40 15.21 -5.93
N ARG A 35 2.61 16.39 -6.55
CA ARG A 35 1.82 17.59 -6.24
C ARG A 35 0.34 17.41 -6.60
N TYR A 36 0.06 16.83 -7.75
CA TYR A 36 -1.31 16.53 -8.18
C TYR A 36 -2.05 15.64 -7.17
N LEU A 37 -1.37 14.64 -6.60
CA LEU A 37 -1.97 13.69 -5.65
C LEU A 37 -2.09 14.26 -4.23
N PHE A 38 -1.07 14.97 -3.75
CA PHE A 38 -0.91 15.27 -2.31
C PHE A 38 -0.90 16.77 -1.98
N ASP A 39 -0.53 17.64 -2.92
CA ASP A 39 -0.56 19.11 -2.73
C ASP A 39 -1.94 19.68 -3.10
N ARG A 40 -2.96 19.16 -2.43
CA ARG A 40 -4.37 19.51 -2.64
C ARG A 40 -4.97 20.10 -1.35
N PRO A 41 -5.90 21.06 -1.45
CA PRO A 41 -6.69 21.49 -0.31
C PRO A 41 -7.45 20.30 0.30
N VAL A 42 -7.48 20.25 1.62
CA VAL A 42 -8.26 19.25 2.37
C VAL A 42 -9.66 19.84 2.62
N PRO A 43 -10.72 19.26 2.05
CA PRO A 43 -12.08 19.76 2.26
C PRO A 43 -12.53 19.55 3.70
N GLY A 44 -13.39 20.45 4.18
CA GLY A 44 -14.07 20.29 5.46
C GLY A 44 -14.98 19.05 5.49
N LYS A 45 -15.45 18.65 6.68
CA LYS A 45 -16.26 17.42 6.88
C LYS A 45 -17.56 17.34 6.06
N LYS A 46 -18.05 18.45 5.52
CA LYS A 46 -19.28 18.53 4.70
C LYS A 46 -18.99 18.84 3.24
N GLU A 47 -17.73 19.00 2.89
CA GLU A 47 -17.30 19.34 1.54
C GLU A 47 -16.84 18.07 0.82
N GLN A 48 -17.00 18.07 -0.49
CA GLN A 48 -16.66 16.94 -1.34
C GLN A 48 -15.14 16.80 -1.47
N GLU A 49 -14.65 15.57 -1.51
CA GLU A 49 -13.23 15.28 -1.75
C GLU A 49 -12.85 15.62 -3.18
N TRP A 50 -11.63 16.15 -3.39
CA TRP A 50 -11.23 16.75 -4.67
C TRP A 50 -11.22 15.78 -5.85
N TYR A 51 -11.05 14.47 -5.63
CA TYR A 51 -11.08 13.48 -6.72
C TYR A 51 -12.49 13.17 -7.22
N TRP A 52 -13.53 13.68 -6.55
CA TRP A 52 -14.90 13.65 -7.05
C TRP A 52 -15.31 14.93 -7.79
N ASP A 53 -14.43 15.93 -7.85
CA ASP A 53 -14.68 17.16 -8.55
C ASP A 53 -14.43 16.96 -10.05
N ASN A 54 -15.52 16.86 -10.81
CA ASN A 54 -15.46 16.68 -12.28
C ASN A 54 -14.85 17.89 -13.00
N ASP A 55 -14.80 19.06 -12.35
CA ASP A 55 -14.20 20.29 -12.90
C ASP A 55 -12.74 20.47 -12.44
N GLY A 56 -12.21 19.52 -11.67
CA GLY A 56 -10.83 19.52 -11.19
C GLY A 56 -9.80 19.40 -12.32
N PRO A 57 -8.57 19.90 -12.12
CA PRO A 57 -7.51 19.72 -13.10
C PRO A 57 -7.16 18.24 -13.22
N ASP A 58 -7.14 17.73 -14.44
CA ASP A 58 -6.76 16.36 -14.79
C ASP A 58 -5.23 16.26 -14.97
N PHE A 59 -4.65 15.11 -14.61
CA PHE A 59 -3.23 14.83 -14.79
C PHE A 59 -3.00 13.77 -15.86
N GLN A 60 -2.39 14.19 -16.96
CA GLN A 60 -2.13 13.33 -18.10
C GLN A 60 -0.82 12.56 -17.91
N ALA A 61 -0.93 11.24 -17.77
CA ALA A 61 0.18 10.30 -17.85
C ALA A 61 -0.29 9.01 -18.51
N THR A 62 0.59 8.37 -19.27
CA THR A 62 0.30 7.06 -19.86
C THR A 62 0.22 5.98 -18.77
N PRO A 63 -0.41 4.82 -19.04
CA PRO A 63 -0.44 3.72 -18.07
C PRO A 63 0.95 3.29 -17.57
N LEU A 64 1.95 3.28 -18.47
CA LEU A 64 3.34 3.00 -18.10
C LEU A 64 3.92 4.10 -17.19
N GLN A 65 3.68 5.37 -17.50
CA GLN A 65 4.11 6.47 -16.64
C GLN A 65 3.46 6.42 -15.25
N TRP A 66 2.16 6.14 -15.17
CA TRP A 66 1.46 5.95 -13.89
C TRP A 66 2.02 4.76 -13.10
N THR A 67 2.36 3.67 -13.77
CA THR A 67 3.02 2.50 -13.14
C THR A 67 4.39 2.89 -12.58
N HIS A 68 5.19 3.66 -13.32
CA HIS A 68 6.47 4.17 -12.84
C HIS A 68 6.31 5.18 -11.71
N ILE A 69 5.33 6.09 -11.78
CA ILE A 69 4.99 7.03 -10.71
C ILE A 69 4.66 6.25 -9.43
N GLN A 70 3.77 5.26 -9.49
CA GLN A 70 3.45 4.40 -8.34
C GLN A 70 4.69 3.67 -7.81
N THR A 71 5.54 3.16 -8.70
CA THR A 71 6.78 2.46 -8.30
C THR A 71 7.72 3.38 -7.51
N VAL A 72 7.97 4.60 -8.01
CA VAL A 72 8.83 5.58 -7.32
C VAL A 72 8.17 6.06 -6.02
N LEU A 73 6.87 6.34 -6.06
CA LEU A 73 6.09 6.78 -4.91
C LEU A 73 6.12 5.75 -3.78
N PHE A 74 5.80 4.49 -4.07
CA PHE A 74 5.81 3.44 -3.04
C PHE A 74 7.20 3.20 -2.50
N ALA A 75 8.21 3.23 -3.37
CA ALA A 75 9.58 3.10 -2.93
C ALA A 75 9.96 4.25 -1.99
N ASN A 76 9.64 5.50 -2.30
CA ASN A 76 10.14 6.65 -1.55
C ASN A 76 9.09 7.29 -0.64
N ALA A 77 8.01 6.59 -0.33
CA ALA A 77 6.82 7.14 0.33
C ALA A 77 7.16 7.86 1.64
N GLY A 78 8.09 7.32 2.45
CA GLY A 78 8.49 7.97 3.70
C GLY A 78 9.19 9.32 3.53
N THR A 79 9.85 9.55 2.39
CA THR A 79 10.51 10.84 2.08
C THR A 79 9.58 11.75 1.30
N ASP A 80 9.01 11.25 0.21
CA ASP A 80 8.22 12.05 -0.71
C ASP A 80 6.90 12.51 -0.09
N LEU A 81 6.36 11.73 0.84
CA LEU A 81 5.12 12.09 1.53
C LEU A 81 5.34 12.88 2.82
N ALA A 82 6.56 12.95 3.36
CA ALA A 82 6.86 13.63 4.63
C ALA A 82 6.37 15.09 4.71
N PRO A 83 6.40 15.90 3.63
CA PRO A 83 5.91 17.28 3.68
C PRO A 83 4.39 17.42 3.84
N TYR A 84 3.61 16.37 3.59
CA TYR A 84 2.15 16.42 3.56
C TYR A 84 1.54 15.94 4.88
N SER A 85 0.40 16.56 5.24
CA SER A 85 -0.41 16.16 6.39
C SER A 85 -1.04 14.77 6.21
N ASP A 86 -1.41 14.09 7.30
CA ASP A 86 -2.08 12.78 7.23
C ASP A 86 -3.38 12.84 6.41
N GLU A 87 -4.11 13.95 6.48
CA GLU A 87 -5.31 14.18 5.68
C GLU A 87 -5.00 14.23 4.17
N GLN A 88 -3.96 14.97 3.77
CA GLN A 88 -3.52 15.03 2.37
C GLN A 88 -3.04 13.67 1.88
N VAL A 89 -2.24 12.97 2.69
CA VAL A 89 -1.75 11.63 2.36
C VAL A 89 -2.90 10.64 2.22
N GLY A 90 -3.86 10.65 3.16
CA GLY A 90 -5.03 9.79 3.11
C GLY A 90 -5.88 10.01 1.86
N MET A 91 -6.09 11.27 1.46
CA MET A 91 -6.81 11.58 0.22
C MET A 91 -6.04 11.13 -1.03
N GLY A 92 -4.76 11.49 -1.13
CA GLY A 92 -3.94 11.13 -2.29
C GLY A 92 -3.80 9.63 -2.46
N LEU A 93 -3.60 8.88 -1.37
CA LEU A 93 -3.55 7.42 -1.41
C LEU A 93 -4.90 6.80 -1.74
N THR A 94 -6.01 7.38 -1.28
CA THR A 94 -7.35 6.94 -1.70
C THR A 94 -7.55 7.06 -3.21
N HIS A 95 -7.08 8.15 -3.83
CA HIS A 95 -7.11 8.31 -5.28
C HIS A 95 -6.20 7.31 -6.02
N VAL A 96 -5.06 6.94 -5.44
CA VAL A 96 -4.15 5.94 -6.01
C VAL A 96 -4.75 4.53 -5.95
N MET A 97 -5.45 4.18 -4.87
CA MET A 97 -5.91 2.80 -4.64
C MET A 97 -7.34 2.53 -5.11
N SER A 98 -8.24 3.53 -5.09
CA SER A 98 -9.67 3.29 -5.30
C SER A 98 -10.09 3.54 -6.73
N ASN A 99 -10.68 2.52 -7.36
CA ASN A 99 -11.30 2.65 -8.69
C ASN A 99 -12.53 3.55 -8.70
N ASN A 100 -13.16 3.77 -7.54
CA ASN A 100 -14.22 4.75 -7.44
C ASN A 100 -13.62 6.16 -7.52
N ALA A 101 -12.42 6.38 -6.95
CA ALA A 101 -11.77 7.69 -6.95
C ALA A 101 -11.03 8.01 -8.26
N GLY A 102 -10.80 7.06 -9.16
CA GLY A 102 -10.15 7.27 -10.45
C GLY A 102 -9.55 5.99 -11.06
N ASP A 103 -8.92 6.11 -12.23
CA ASP A 103 -8.44 4.94 -12.98
C ASP A 103 -7.00 4.51 -12.64
N ILE A 104 -6.29 5.26 -11.78
CA ILE A 104 -4.90 4.98 -11.37
C ILE A 104 -4.65 3.50 -10.98
N PRO A 105 -5.48 2.84 -10.15
CA PRO A 105 -5.19 1.46 -9.76
C PRO A 105 -5.26 0.46 -10.94
N ALA A 106 -5.97 0.80 -12.02
CA ALA A 106 -6.05 -0.03 -13.21
C ALA A 106 -4.88 0.19 -14.19
N MET A 107 -4.11 1.28 -14.07
CA MET A 107 -3.05 1.64 -15.03
C MET A 107 -1.99 0.55 -15.19
N VAL A 108 -1.61 -0.12 -14.10
CA VAL A 108 -0.61 -1.21 -14.11
C VAL A 108 -1.08 -2.47 -14.85
N LEU A 109 -2.39 -2.57 -15.13
CA LEU A 109 -2.99 -3.70 -15.83
C LEU A 109 -3.16 -3.46 -17.33
N ASP A 110 -2.87 -2.25 -17.80
CA ASP A 110 -3.01 -1.91 -19.21
C ASP A 110 -2.05 -2.77 -20.07
N PRO A 111 -2.48 -3.29 -21.23
CA PRO A 111 -1.63 -4.12 -22.10
C PRO A 111 -0.33 -3.45 -22.56
N SER A 112 -0.23 -2.12 -22.51
CA SER A 112 1.00 -1.38 -22.82
C SER A 112 2.05 -1.42 -21.70
N VAL A 113 1.70 -1.87 -20.49
CA VAL A 113 2.61 -1.98 -19.35
C VAL A 113 3.29 -3.35 -19.35
N PRO A 114 4.62 -3.42 -19.48
CA PRO A 114 5.34 -4.68 -19.39
C PRO A 114 5.19 -5.29 -17.99
N LEU A 115 5.02 -6.61 -17.92
CA LEU A 115 4.93 -7.33 -16.63
C LEU A 115 6.11 -7.02 -15.70
N ALA A 116 7.31 -6.83 -16.24
CA ALA A 116 8.49 -6.48 -15.46
C ALA A 116 8.37 -5.12 -14.75
N ASP A 117 7.65 -4.15 -15.32
CA ASP A 117 7.39 -2.86 -14.69
C ASP A 117 6.30 -2.97 -13.63
N ALA A 118 5.24 -3.75 -13.90
CA ALA A 118 4.24 -4.09 -12.90
C ALA A 118 4.85 -4.80 -11.67
N MET A 119 5.76 -5.74 -11.89
CA MET A 119 6.44 -6.44 -10.79
C MET A 119 7.41 -5.53 -10.02
N ARG A 120 8.04 -4.55 -10.69
CA ARG A 120 8.83 -3.53 -9.99
C ARG A 120 7.96 -2.67 -9.07
N MET A 121 6.76 -2.29 -9.52
CA MET A 121 5.79 -1.58 -8.67
C MET A 121 5.42 -2.42 -7.45
N MET A 122 5.08 -3.70 -7.64
CA MET A 122 4.74 -4.61 -6.54
C MET A 122 5.89 -4.86 -5.57
N GLN A 123 7.14 -4.88 -6.05
CA GLN A 123 8.33 -4.99 -5.20
C GLN A 123 8.57 -3.73 -4.37
N ALA A 124 8.16 -2.56 -4.86
CA ALA A 124 8.23 -1.29 -4.12
C ALA A 124 7.09 -1.14 -3.11
N PHE A 125 5.93 -1.74 -3.37
CA PHE A 125 4.72 -1.58 -2.57
C PHE A 125 4.89 -1.83 -1.06
N PRO A 126 5.67 -2.82 -0.57
CA PRO A 126 5.98 -2.98 0.85
C PRO A 126 6.56 -1.74 1.55
N ARG A 127 7.30 -0.89 0.84
CA ARG A 127 7.91 0.33 1.40
C ARG A 127 6.86 1.40 1.72
N LEU A 128 5.73 1.46 1.00
CA LEU A 128 4.62 2.33 1.38
C LEU A 128 4.13 2.01 2.80
N TRP A 129 3.98 0.73 3.11
CA TRP A 129 3.47 0.26 4.40
C TRP A 129 4.46 0.51 5.54
N SER A 130 5.73 0.16 5.34
CA SER A 130 6.75 0.28 6.39
C SER A 130 7.29 1.71 6.57
N GLU A 131 7.30 2.54 5.52
CA GLU A 131 7.93 3.86 5.56
C GLU A 131 6.93 5.02 5.56
N CYS A 132 5.67 4.82 5.18
CA CYS A 132 4.64 5.85 5.27
C CYS A 132 3.55 5.52 6.28
N PHE A 133 2.79 4.43 6.09
CA PHE A 133 1.68 4.09 6.99
C PHE A 133 2.16 3.81 8.41
N ALA A 134 3.15 2.94 8.59
CA ALA A 134 3.62 2.56 9.92
C ALA A 134 4.07 3.75 10.81
N PRO A 135 4.96 4.66 10.37
CA PRO A 135 5.37 5.78 11.22
C PRO A 135 4.23 6.77 11.50
N ARG A 136 3.30 6.97 10.56
CA ARG A 136 2.15 7.87 10.74
C ARG A 136 1.09 7.26 11.67
N MET A 137 0.90 5.95 11.62
CA MET A 137 -0.13 5.24 12.39
C MET A 137 0.36 4.65 13.73
N ALA A 138 1.65 4.76 14.04
CA ALA A 138 2.26 4.15 15.24
C ALA A 138 1.62 4.57 16.58
N HIS A 139 0.95 5.72 16.60
CA HIS A 139 0.31 6.28 17.79
C HIS A 139 -1.20 6.00 17.86
N VAL A 140 -1.78 5.36 16.85
CA VAL A 140 -3.21 5.07 16.77
C VAL A 140 -3.55 3.92 17.71
N GLN A 141 -4.59 4.12 18.52
CA GLN A 141 -5.19 3.10 19.38
C GLN A 141 -6.69 3.12 19.17
N ALA A 142 -7.14 2.49 18.09
CA ALA A 142 -8.54 2.38 17.72
C ALA A 142 -8.96 0.91 17.67
N ALA A 143 -10.24 0.65 17.91
CA ALA A 143 -10.82 -0.65 17.58
C ALA A 143 -10.73 -0.86 16.06
N ILE A 144 -10.57 -2.11 15.63
CA ILE A 144 -10.42 -2.43 14.21
C ILE A 144 -11.64 -1.92 13.44
N GLY A 145 -11.41 -1.16 12.36
CA GLY A 145 -12.47 -0.58 11.51
C GLY A 145 -13.20 0.62 12.10
N SER A 146 -12.74 1.17 13.24
CA SER A 146 -13.39 2.34 13.88
C SER A 146 -12.74 3.69 13.58
N GLY A 147 -11.57 3.72 12.95
CA GLY A 147 -10.92 4.98 12.59
C GLY A 147 -11.68 5.68 11.46
N SER A 148 -11.74 7.01 11.56
CA SER A 148 -12.56 7.85 10.66
C SER A 148 -11.77 8.94 9.94
N ASP A 149 -10.47 9.07 10.25
CA ASP A 149 -9.58 9.93 9.49
C ASP A 149 -9.21 9.29 8.14
N ARG A 150 -8.79 10.14 7.21
CA ARG A 150 -8.59 9.74 5.81
C ARG A 150 -7.39 8.82 5.64
N LEU A 151 -6.36 8.94 6.49
CA LEU A 151 -5.20 8.05 6.43
C LEU A 151 -5.56 6.66 6.95
N HIS A 152 -6.33 6.57 8.03
CA HIS A 152 -6.87 5.32 8.54
C HIS A 152 -7.76 4.64 7.50
N PHE A 153 -8.64 5.39 6.84
CA PHE A 153 -9.45 4.87 5.74
C PHE A 153 -8.57 4.27 4.64
N ALA A 154 -7.55 5.00 4.17
CA ALA A 154 -6.63 4.50 3.15
C ALA A 154 -5.86 3.24 3.60
N CYS A 155 -5.44 3.19 4.87
CA CYS A 155 -4.73 2.04 5.44
C CYS A 155 -5.65 0.81 5.53
N TYR A 156 -6.88 0.97 6.03
CA TYR A 156 -7.81 -0.13 6.26
C TYR A 156 -8.42 -0.64 4.95
N MET A 157 -8.94 0.26 4.11
CA MET A 157 -9.73 -0.09 2.92
C MET A 157 -8.92 -0.45 1.68
N TRP A 158 -7.57 -0.41 1.74
CA TRP A 158 -6.75 -0.57 0.54
C TRP A 158 -7.15 -1.80 -0.26
N PHE A 159 -7.17 -2.98 0.34
CA PHE A 159 -7.45 -4.22 -0.38
C PHE A 159 -8.93 -4.44 -0.71
N ASP A 160 -9.84 -3.61 -0.18
CA ASP A 160 -11.27 -3.69 -0.45
C ASP A 160 -11.65 -2.96 -1.73
N VAL A 161 -10.97 -1.83 -1.97
CA VAL A 161 -11.28 -0.94 -3.09
C VAL A 161 -10.22 -0.97 -4.18
N TRP A 162 -9.12 -1.73 -3.98
CA TRP A 162 -8.03 -1.85 -4.94
C TRP A 162 -8.26 -3.03 -5.89
N PRO A 163 -8.78 -2.80 -7.12
CA PRO A 163 -9.19 -3.88 -8.02
C PRO A 163 -8.02 -4.63 -8.65
N THR A 164 -6.79 -4.15 -8.47
CA THR A 164 -5.64 -4.55 -9.29
C THR A 164 -5.41 -6.05 -9.22
N PHE A 165 -5.32 -6.61 -8.02
CA PHE A 165 -5.05 -8.04 -7.87
C PHE A 165 -6.20 -8.92 -8.34
N TRP A 166 -7.46 -8.55 -8.06
CA TRP A 166 -8.62 -9.28 -8.52
C TRP A 166 -8.61 -9.57 -10.03
N ASN A 167 -8.16 -8.59 -10.82
CA ASN A 167 -8.13 -8.69 -12.28
C ASN A 167 -6.98 -9.56 -12.83
N VAL A 168 -5.94 -9.81 -12.03
CA VAL A 168 -4.75 -10.60 -12.41
C VAL A 168 -4.50 -11.78 -11.47
N LYS A 169 -5.50 -12.15 -10.68
CA LYS A 169 -5.44 -13.25 -9.72
C LYS A 169 -5.10 -14.61 -10.32
N GLU A 170 -5.14 -14.74 -11.66
CA GLU A 170 -4.74 -15.94 -12.39
C GLU A 170 -3.26 -15.97 -12.82
N VAL A 171 -2.54 -14.85 -12.67
CA VAL A 171 -1.14 -14.71 -13.05
C VAL A 171 -0.23 -15.08 -11.86
N PRO A 172 0.62 -16.13 -11.96
CA PRO A 172 1.44 -16.59 -10.84
C PRO A 172 2.34 -15.52 -10.23
N GLU A 173 2.96 -14.68 -11.04
CA GLU A 173 3.86 -13.61 -10.59
C GLU A 173 3.13 -12.61 -9.68
N TRP A 174 1.87 -12.31 -9.98
CA TRP A 174 1.04 -11.44 -9.15
C TRP A 174 0.64 -12.08 -7.83
N ARG A 175 0.33 -13.39 -7.84
CA ARG A 175 0.06 -14.14 -6.58
C ARG A 175 1.27 -14.12 -5.67
N ASP A 176 2.45 -14.34 -6.23
CA ASP A 176 3.71 -14.38 -5.49
C ASP A 176 4.06 -13.00 -4.93
N ALA A 177 3.90 -11.96 -5.74
CA ALA A 177 4.15 -10.59 -5.33
C ALA A 177 3.15 -10.12 -4.24
N MET A 178 1.86 -10.42 -4.39
CA MET A 178 0.85 -10.11 -3.38
C MET A 178 1.11 -10.84 -2.07
N TRP A 179 1.44 -12.13 -2.14
CA TRP A 179 1.81 -12.91 -0.97
C TRP A 179 3.02 -12.32 -0.23
N ALA A 180 4.04 -11.87 -0.98
CA ALA A 180 5.20 -11.20 -0.40
C ALA A 180 4.83 -9.88 0.31
N VAL A 181 3.90 -9.11 -0.25
CA VAL A 181 3.39 -7.87 0.37
C VAL A 181 2.70 -8.18 1.71
N PHE A 182 1.75 -9.12 1.74
CA PHE A 182 1.08 -9.50 2.99
C PHE A 182 2.07 -10.04 4.03
N CYS A 183 3.03 -10.87 3.61
CA CYS A 183 4.08 -11.36 4.49
C CYS A 183 4.88 -10.22 5.11
N HIS A 184 5.29 -9.24 4.32
CA HIS A 184 6.02 -8.08 4.79
C HIS A 184 5.19 -7.24 5.77
N MET A 185 3.94 -6.92 5.41
CA MET A 185 3.07 -6.08 6.24
C MET A 185 2.81 -6.70 7.62
N LEU A 186 2.67 -8.03 7.72
CA LEU A 186 2.55 -8.72 9.01
C LEU A 186 3.81 -8.58 9.90
N GLU A 187 4.98 -8.32 9.31
CA GLU A 187 6.25 -8.11 10.05
C GLU A 187 6.46 -6.67 10.47
N VAL A 188 5.75 -5.73 9.85
CA VAL A 188 5.83 -4.32 10.22
C VAL A 188 5.26 -4.16 11.64
N PRO A 189 6.02 -3.58 12.60
CA PRO A 189 5.58 -3.46 13.99
C PRO A 189 4.60 -2.28 14.16
N CYS A 190 3.53 -2.28 13.37
CA CYS A 190 2.46 -1.31 13.42
C CYS A 190 1.13 -2.06 13.29
N ARG A 191 0.30 -1.99 14.34
CA ARG A 191 -0.96 -2.71 14.43
C ARG A 191 -1.86 -2.48 13.21
N GLU A 192 -2.02 -1.22 12.80
CA GLU A 192 -2.90 -0.86 11.67
C GLU A 192 -2.43 -1.43 10.32
N VAL A 193 -1.11 -1.54 10.13
CA VAL A 193 -0.53 -2.17 8.92
C VAL A 193 -0.77 -3.68 8.95
N GLN A 194 -0.65 -4.30 10.12
CA GLN A 194 -0.94 -5.73 10.30
C GLN A 194 -2.43 -6.02 10.09
N VAL A 195 -3.32 -5.15 10.59
CA VAL A 195 -4.77 -5.23 10.35
C VAL A 195 -5.07 -5.15 8.87
N SER A 196 -4.49 -4.18 8.15
CA SER A 196 -4.64 -4.07 6.69
C SER A 196 -4.17 -5.33 5.95
N ALA A 197 -3.05 -5.92 6.38
CA ALA A 197 -2.54 -7.17 5.81
C ALA A 197 -3.53 -8.33 6.00
N LEU A 198 -4.09 -8.46 7.20
CA LEU A 198 -5.09 -9.47 7.53
C LEU A 198 -6.39 -9.24 6.75
N HIS A 199 -6.79 -7.98 6.58
CA HIS A 199 -7.95 -7.61 5.80
C HIS A 199 -7.78 -8.06 4.33
N GLY A 200 -6.64 -7.72 3.72
CA GLY A 200 -6.29 -8.19 2.38
C GLY A 200 -6.18 -9.71 2.28
N ILE A 201 -5.61 -10.39 3.28
CA ILE A 201 -5.62 -11.87 3.35
C ILE A 201 -7.05 -12.42 3.37
N GLY A 202 -7.97 -11.76 4.10
CA GLY A 202 -9.37 -12.17 4.17
C GLY A 202 -10.07 -12.11 2.81
N HIS A 203 -9.88 -11.03 2.06
CA HIS A 203 -10.51 -10.88 0.74
C HIS A 203 -9.83 -11.71 -0.35
N GLU A 204 -8.49 -11.73 -0.34
CA GLU A 204 -7.70 -12.20 -1.48
C GLU A 204 -7.02 -13.54 -1.25
N GLY A 205 -6.94 -14.02 0.00
CA GLY A 205 -6.13 -15.18 0.38
C GLY A 205 -6.46 -16.45 -0.38
N ARG A 206 -7.73 -16.69 -0.70
CA ARG A 206 -8.17 -17.86 -1.50
C ARG A 206 -7.59 -17.87 -2.92
N TYR A 207 -7.26 -16.71 -3.46
CA TYR A 207 -6.75 -16.54 -4.82
C TYR A 207 -5.23 -16.65 -4.92
N LEU A 208 -4.52 -16.60 -3.79
CA LEU A 208 -3.08 -16.80 -3.74
C LEU A 208 -2.66 -18.25 -4.06
N GLN A 209 -3.59 -19.21 -4.02
CA GLN A 209 -3.37 -20.64 -4.24
C GLN A 209 -2.30 -21.25 -3.31
N ARG A 210 -2.20 -20.74 -2.08
CA ARG A 210 -1.20 -21.13 -1.06
C ARG A 210 -1.85 -21.38 0.31
N PRO A 211 -2.90 -22.22 0.42
CA PRO A 211 -3.71 -22.32 1.64
C PRO A 211 -2.91 -22.78 2.85
N ARG A 212 -1.91 -23.65 2.66
CA ARG A 212 -1.07 -24.16 3.74
C ARG A 212 -0.13 -23.08 4.26
N GLU A 213 0.59 -22.40 3.37
CA GLU A 213 1.52 -21.33 3.72
C GLU A 213 0.80 -20.15 4.36
N LEU A 214 -0.40 -19.82 3.88
CA LEU A 214 -1.27 -18.81 4.48
C LEU A 214 -1.63 -19.18 5.92
N GLN A 215 -2.14 -20.40 6.13
CA GLN A 215 -2.51 -20.87 7.47
C GLN A 215 -1.31 -20.87 8.42
N GLU A 216 -0.17 -21.43 8.00
CA GLU A 216 1.06 -21.47 8.80
C GLU A 216 1.54 -20.06 9.15
N ARG A 217 1.48 -19.12 8.19
CA ARG A 217 1.90 -17.73 8.40
C ARG A 217 1.00 -17.00 9.39
N VAL A 218 -0.33 -17.13 9.26
CA VAL A 218 -1.27 -16.48 10.17
C VAL A 218 -1.16 -17.07 11.58
N GLU A 219 -0.96 -18.38 11.71
CA GLU A 219 -0.72 -19.00 13.02
C GLU A 219 0.57 -18.48 13.68
N LEU A 220 1.65 -18.35 12.91
CA LEU A 220 2.90 -17.76 13.40
C LEU A 220 2.69 -16.30 13.85
N PHE A 221 1.93 -15.53 13.08
CA PHE A 221 1.55 -14.17 13.45
C PHE A 221 0.73 -14.14 14.76
N ILE A 222 -0.31 -14.97 14.90
CA ILE A 222 -1.13 -15.03 16.13
C ILE A 222 -0.26 -15.32 17.36
N ARG A 223 0.78 -16.15 17.23
CA ARG A 223 1.73 -16.46 18.31
C ARG A 223 2.66 -15.28 18.65
N SER A 224 2.92 -14.37 17.71
CA SER A 224 3.73 -13.17 17.95
C SER A 224 2.93 -11.99 18.48
N VAL A 225 1.60 -11.97 18.28
CA VAL A 225 0.71 -10.93 18.81
C VAL A 225 0.73 -10.93 20.35
N PRO A 226 0.84 -9.76 21.01
CA PRO A 226 0.83 -9.66 22.46
C PRO A 226 -0.34 -10.41 23.11
N ALA A 227 -0.09 -11.02 24.28
CA ALA A 227 -1.07 -11.84 24.96
C ALA A 227 -2.41 -11.13 25.23
N HIS A 228 -2.40 -9.81 25.40
CA HIS A 228 -3.56 -8.99 25.72
C HIS A 228 -4.34 -8.45 24.50
N ASP A 229 -3.80 -8.53 23.28
CA ASP A 229 -4.51 -8.06 22.07
C ASP A 229 -5.34 -9.19 21.45
N GLU A 230 -6.42 -9.55 22.14
CA GLU A 230 -7.36 -10.59 21.67
C GLU A 230 -8.14 -10.14 20.43
N GLU A 231 -8.38 -8.85 20.25
CA GLU A 231 -9.06 -8.31 19.06
C GLU A 231 -8.26 -8.65 17.80
N LEU A 232 -6.95 -8.34 17.78
CA LEU A 232 -6.10 -8.63 16.63
C LEU A 232 -5.95 -10.14 16.37
N LYS A 233 -5.87 -10.98 17.42
CA LYS A 233 -5.84 -12.44 17.25
C LYS A 233 -7.15 -12.97 16.65
N ASN A 234 -8.29 -12.48 17.12
CA ASN A 234 -9.59 -12.88 16.58
C ASN A 234 -9.74 -12.45 15.12
N TYR A 235 -9.33 -11.22 14.81
CA TYR A 235 -9.31 -10.72 13.44
C TYR A 235 -8.40 -11.57 12.54
N ALA A 236 -7.21 -11.94 13.01
CA ALA A 236 -6.31 -12.81 12.25
C ALA A 236 -6.91 -14.20 11.97
N ARG A 237 -7.58 -14.81 12.96
CA ARG A 237 -8.29 -16.09 12.75
C ARG A 237 -9.41 -15.95 11.74
N ALA A 238 -10.17 -14.86 11.79
CA ALA A 238 -11.26 -14.60 10.86
C ALA A 238 -10.74 -14.37 9.44
N ALA A 239 -9.67 -13.59 9.29
CA ALA A 239 -8.96 -13.37 8.03
C ALA A 239 -8.46 -14.67 7.38
N ALA A 240 -7.87 -15.59 8.14
CA ALA A 240 -7.44 -16.89 7.61
C ALA A 240 -8.59 -17.72 7.00
N LEU A 241 -9.82 -17.46 7.45
CA LEU A 241 -11.03 -18.13 6.97
C LEU A 241 -11.79 -17.31 5.90
N GLY A 242 -11.22 -16.18 5.47
CA GLY A 242 -11.87 -15.27 4.53
C GLY A 242 -13.08 -14.52 5.11
N MET A 243 -13.12 -14.34 6.45
CA MET A 243 -14.21 -13.69 7.16
C MET A 243 -13.76 -12.31 7.67
N VAL A 244 -13.73 -11.33 6.78
CA VAL A 244 -13.46 -9.92 7.11
C VAL A 244 -14.59 -9.04 6.58
N GLN A 245 -14.74 -7.84 7.16
CA GLN A 245 -15.78 -6.86 6.82
C GLN A 245 -15.18 -5.48 6.61
#